data_AF-A0A950ERZ1-F1
#
_entry.id   AF-A0A950ERZ1-F1
#
_cell.length_a   1.000
_cell.length_b   1.000
_cell.length_c   1.000
_cell.angle_alpha   90.00
_cell.angle_beta   90.00
_cell.angle_gamma   90.00
#
_symmetry.space_group_name_H-M   'P 1'
#
loop_
_entity.id
_entity.type
_entity.pdbx_description
1 polymer ?
#
loop_
_entity_poly.entity_id
_entity_poly.type
_entity_poly.pdbx_seq_one_letter_code
_entity_poly.pdbx_strand_id
1 'polypeptide(L)'
;QEIATRWIATNLAYYQRTHKLVEKYDVSASATQASSAGGGEYPLQDGFGWTNGVLRVLLRMYPRAAAAQGTQASSDAAASAP
;
A
#
# COMPACT_ATOMS: atom_id res chain seq x y z
N GLN A 1 10.11 6.95 11.61
CA GLN A 1 9.73 6.91 10.18
C GLN A 1 9.32 5.52 9.71
N GLU A 2 9.83 4.43 10.30
CA GLU A 2 9.57 3.06 9.83
C GLU A 2 8.08 2.73 9.58
N ILE A 3 7.19 3.05 10.52
CA ILE A 3 5.75 2.81 10.39
C ILE A 3 5.19 3.51 9.15
N ALA A 4 5.56 4.78 8.92
CA ALA A 4 5.12 5.53 7.75
C ALA A 4 5.64 4.92 6.45
N THR A 5 6.91 4.53 6.39
CA THR A 5 7.49 3.85 5.22
C THR A 5 6.77 2.55 4.91
N ARG A 6 6.53 1.71 5.93
CA ARG A 6 5.81 0.43 5.77
C ARG A 6 4.36 0.66 5.34
N TRP A 7 3.68 1.63 5.95
CA TRP A 7 2.30 1.97 5.60
C TRP A 7 2.19 2.45 4.14
N ILE A 8 3.07 3.36 3.71
CA ILE A 8 3.17 3.80 2.30
C ILE A 8 3.39 2.58 1.41
N ALA A 9 4.35 1.73 1.77
CA ALA A 9 4.71 0.57 0.97
C ALA A 9 3.53 -0.39 0.76
N THR A 10 2.83 -0.75 1.84
CA THR A 10 1.64 -1.62 1.81
C THR A 10 0.53 -1.03 0.96
N ASN A 11 0.20 0.26 1.16
CA ASN A 11 -0.89 0.90 0.43
C ASN A 11 -0.59 1.02 -1.06
N LEU A 12 0.63 1.42 -1.44
CA LEU A 12 1.02 1.54 -2.83
C LEU A 12 1.05 0.18 -3.53
N ALA A 13 1.61 -0.86 -2.89
CA ALA A 13 1.65 -2.21 -3.45
C ALA A 13 0.24 -2.78 -3.66
N TYR A 14 -0.68 -2.54 -2.72
CA TYR A 14 -2.08 -2.94 -2.88
C TYR A 14 -2.78 -2.15 -4.00
N TYR A 15 -2.59 -0.83 -4.03
CA TYR A 15 -3.19 0.03 -5.05
C TYR A 15 -2.71 -0.30 -6.46
N GLN A 16 -1.42 -0.61 -6.64
CA GLN A 16 -0.88 -0.99 -7.95
C GLN A 16 -1.55 -2.25 -8.52
N ARG A 17 -1.91 -3.22 -7.67
CA ARG A 17 -2.56 -4.46 -8.12
C ARG A 17 -4.07 -4.35 -8.29
N THR A 18 -4.71 -3.51 -7.48
CA THR A 18 -6.19 -3.52 -7.34
C THR A 18 -6.84 -2.24 -7.83
N HIS A 19 -6.06 -1.19 -8.08
CA HIS A 19 -6.49 0.17 -8.42
C HIS A 19 -7.44 0.81 -7.40
N LYS A 20 -7.40 0.34 -6.14
CA LYS A 20 -8.21 0.86 -5.04
C LYS A 20 -7.44 0.89 -3.73
N LEU A 21 -7.90 1.75 -2.83
CA LEU A 21 -7.51 1.78 -1.43
C LEU A 21 -8.71 1.35 -0.59
N VAL A 22 -8.46 0.66 0.51
CA VAL A 22 -9.51 0.02 1.30
C VAL A 22 -9.49 0.51 2.75
N GLU A 23 -10.55 0.20 3.48
CA GLU A 23 -10.71 0.56 4.89
C GLU A 23 -9.57 0.01 5.78
N LYS A 24 -9.10 -1.21 5.53
CA LYS A 24 -8.13 -1.89 6.41
C LYS A 24 -7.23 -2.87 5.67
N TYR A 25 -6.02 -3.04 6.21
CA TYR A 25 -4.95 -3.86 5.65
C TYR A 25 -4.42 -4.85 6.69
N ASP A 26 -3.96 -6.00 6.22
CA ASP A 26 -3.20 -6.92 7.06
C ASP A 26 -1.78 -6.36 7.25
N VAL A 27 -1.43 -6.03 8.50
CA VAL A 27 -0.13 -5.45 8.85
C VAL A 27 0.91 -6.49 9.26
N SER A 28 0.49 -7.75 9.41
CA SER A 28 1.40 -8.87 9.69
C SER A 28 2.12 -9.33 8.41
N ALA A 29 1.49 -9.14 7.25
CA ALA A 29 2.08 -9.40 5.95
C ALA A 29 3.20 -8.38 5.61
N SER A 30 4.19 -8.81 4.84
CA SER A 30 5.16 -7.90 4.25
C SER A 30 4.49 -6.96 3.25
N ALA A 31 5.09 -5.81 2.97
CA ALA A 31 4.57 -4.88 1.97
C ALA A 31 4.51 -5.50 0.55
N THR A 32 5.43 -6.43 0.23
CA THR A 32 5.42 -7.18 -1.04
C THR A 32 4.22 -8.12 -1.17
N GLN A 33 3.63 -8.52 -0.04
CA GLN A 33 2.42 -9.35 0.03
C GLN A 33 1.22 -8.55 0.57
N ALA A 34 1.21 -7.23 0.37
CA ALA A 34 0.18 -6.34 0.89
C ALA A 34 -1.23 -6.84 0.51
N SER A 35 -2.04 -7.14 1.52
CA SER A 35 -3.41 -7.64 1.38
C SER A 35 -4.36 -6.80 2.22
N SER A 36 -5.64 -6.82 1.84
CA SER A 36 -6.69 -6.24 2.66
C SER A 36 -6.96 -7.12 3.88
N ALA A 37 -7.23 -6.52 5.03
CA ALA A 37 -7.70 -7.26 6.18
C ALA A 37 -9.19 -7.60 6.05
N GLY A 38 -9.58 -8.81 6.49
CA GLY A 38 -10.96 -9.27 6.52
C GLY A 38 -11.63 -9.15 7.90
N GLY A 39 -12.75 -9.86 8.08
CA GLY A 39 -13.47 -9.99 9.34
C GLY A 39 -14.41 -8.82 9.68
N GLY A 40 -15.22 -9.01 10.72
CA GLY A 40 -16.30 -8.09 11.11
C GLY A 40 -17.65 -8.48 10.52
N GLU A 41 -18.68 -7.68 10.82
CA GLU A 41 -20.06 -7.92 10.38
C GLU A 41 -20.32 -7.51 8.93
N TYR A 42 -19.50 -6.59 8.40
CA TYR A 42 -19.71 -5.99 7.08
C TYR A 42 -18.55 -6.26 6.12
N PRO A 43 -18.83 -6.32 4.80
CA PRO A 43 -17.80 -6.41 3.78
C PRO A 43 -16.82 -5.23 3.84
N LEU A 44 -15.58 -5.50 3.42
CA LEU A 44 -14.54 -4.49 3.28
C LEU A 44 -14.97 -3.39 2.32
N GLN A 45 -14.76 -2.13 2.72
CA GLN A 45 -15.14 -0.96 1.92
C GLN A 45 -13.98 -0.45 1.06
N ASP A 46 -14.31 -0.06 -0.17
CA ASP A 46 -13.41 0.56 -1.14
C ASP A 46 -13.46 2.09 -1.03
N GLY A 47 -12.35 2.77 -1.30
CA GLY A 47 -12.30 4.23 -1.36
C GLY A 47 -12.37 4.94 -0.01
N PHE A 48 -11.90 4.30 1.06
CA PHE A 48 -12.04 4.80 2.43
C PHE A 48 -11.29 6.13 2.68
N GLY A 49 -12.03 7.16 3.09
CA GLY A 49 -11.53 8.54 3.17
C GLY A 49 -10.31 8.73 4.07
N TRP A 50 -10.26 8.05 5.22
CA TRP A 50 -9.13 8.15 6.15
C TRP A 50 -7.86 7.53 5.56
N THR A 51 -7.95 6.35 4.94
CA THR A 51 -6.83 5.71 4.23
C THR A 51 -6.26 6.64 3.18
N ASN A 52 -7.13 7.23 2.35
CA ASN A 52 -6.74 8.17 1.30
C ASN A 52 -6.04 9.40 1.87
N GLY A 53 -6.63 10.03 2.90
CA GLY A 53 -6.09 11.25 3.51
C GLY A 53 -4.73 11.03 4.16
N VAL A 54 -4.62 9.99 5.00
CA VAL A 54 -3.37 9.63 5.68
C VAL A 54 -2.28 9.30 4.68
N LEU A 55 -2.57 8.48 3.66
CA LEU A 55 -1.57 8.14 2.64
C LEU A 55 -1.06 9.38 1.91
N ARG A 56 -1.95 10.31 1.49
CA ARG A 56 -1.54 11.55 0.81
C ARG A 56 -0.62 12.42 1.67
N VAL A 57 -0.92 12.54 2.96
CA VAL A 57 -0.09 13.31 3.89
C VAL A 57 1.28 12.64 4.08
N LEU A 58 1.32 11.32 4.25
CA LEU A 58 2.56 10.58 4.43
C LEU A 58 3.45 10.60 3.18
N LEU A 59 2.86 10.52 1.98
CA LEU A 59 3.60 10.68 0.73
C LEU A 59 4.28 12.05 0.62
N ARG A 60 3.62 13.12 1.10
CA ARG A 60 4.19 14.47 1.15
C ARG A 60 5.31 14.58 2.19
N MET A 61 5.16 13.94 3.34
CA MET A 61 6.14 13.99 4.43
C MET A 61 7.38 13.11 4.15
N TYR A 62 7.20 12.00 3.43
CA TYR A 62 8.23 10.98 3.20
C TYR A 62 8.42 10.65 1.72
N PRO A 63 8.83 11.61 0.87
CA PRO A 63 8.93 11.41 -0.58
C PRO A 63 9.92 10.30 -0.99
N ARG A 64 10.97 10.06 -0.19
CA ARG A 64 11.92 8.97 -0.45
C ARG A 64 11.35 7.58 -0.24
N ALA A 65 10.38 7.43 0.68
CA ALA A 65 9.70 6.15 0.88
C ALA A 65 8.82 5.79 -0.33
N ALA A 66 8.19 6.80 -0.95
CA ALA A 66 7.42 6.62 -2.18
C ALA A 66 8.32 6.26 -3.38
N ALA A 67 9.46 6.96 -3.53
CA ALA A 67 10.40 6.72 -4.62
C ALA A 67 11.00 5.30 -4.59
N ALA A 68 11.34 4.79 -3.40
CA ALA A 68 11.88 3.44 -3.24
C ALA A 68 10.93 2.34 -3.76
N GLN A 69 9.62 2.52 -3.57
CA GLN A 69 8.60 1.59 -4.08
C GLN A 69 8.46 1.65 -5.61
N GLY A 70 8.67 2.82 -6.23
CA GLY A 70 8.68 2.96 -7.68
C GLY A 70 9.84 2.19 -8.33
N THR A 71 11.02 2.22 -7.70
CA THR A 71 12.19 1.46 -8.14
C THR A 71 11.99 -0.06 -7.96
N GLN A 72 11.42 -0.50 -6.83
CA GLN A 72 11.17 -1.92 -6.58
C GLN A 72 10.11 -2.51 -7.52
N ALA A 73 9.03 -1.76 -7.81
CA ALA A 73 8.00 -2.21 -8.75
C ALA A 73 8.54 -2.36 -10.19
N SER A 74 9.47 -1.49 -10.60
CA SER A 74 10.08 -1.56 -11.93
C SER A 74 11.10 -2.70 -12.05
N SER A 75 11.83 -3.03 -10.99
CA SER A 75 12.71 -4.21 -10.98
C SER A 75 11.94 -5.54 -10.94
N ASP A 76 10.85 -5.63 -10.16
CA ASP A 76 10.03 -6.85 -10.07
C ASP A 76 9.27 -7.13 -11.37
N ALA A 77 8.81 -6.08 -12.05
CA ALA A 77 8.21 -6.19 -13.39
C ALA A 77 9.22 -6.70 -14.42
N ALA A 78 10.47 -6.25 -14.36
CA ALA A 78 11.54 -6.71 -15.25
C ALA A 78 11.95 -8.17 -14.97
N ALA A 79 11.91 -8.62 -13.71
CA ALA A 79 12.22 -9.99 -13.32
C ALA A 79 11.10 -11.01 -13.63
N SER A 80 9.90 -10.54 -13.97
CA SER A 80 8.71 -11.37 -14.25
C SER A 80 8.41 -11.52 -15.75
N ALA A 81 9.23 -10.95 -16.64
CA ALA A 81 9.12 -11.14 -18.08
C ALA A 81 9.78 -12.49 -18.50
N PRO A 82 9.15 -13.27 -19.39
CA PRO A 82 9.62 -14.60 -19.80
C PRO A 82 10.92 -14.58 -20.60
#